data_AF-A0A2H5DVI6-F1
#
_entry.id   AF-A0A2H5DVI6-F1
#
_cell.length_a   1.000
_cell.length_b   1.000
_cell.length_c   1.000
_cell.angle_alpha   90.00
_cell.angle_beta   90.00
_cell.angle_gamma   90.00
#
_symmetry.space_group_name_H-M   'P 1'
#
loop_
_entity.id
_entity.type
_entity.pdbx_description
1 polymer ?
#
loop_
_entity_poly.entity_id
_entity_poly.type
_entity_poly.pdbx_seq_one_letter_code
_entity_poly.pdbx_strand_id
1 'polypeptide(L)'
;MIAIAISVPTLTSCASPEEIRAMDQGACTGYGFQPGTDNYANCMMKQADKRQQDMRDRMEEAEKRMHPPVQPAAQPPAVPAATIIVIPTDSKPKLPDCRMEDPGVTMNMDGKWQGPNCTTAN
;
A
#
# COMPACT_ATOMS: atom_id res chain seq x y z
N MET A 1 33.28 20.40 -23.59
CA MET A 1 32.27 19.95 -22.61
C MET A 1 31.33 18.98 -23.33
N ILE A 2 31.55 17.66 -23.24
CA ILE A 2 30.65 16.67 -23.84
C ILE A 2 29.73 16.19 -22.72
N ALA A 3 28.45 16.59 -22.79
CA ALA A 3 27.42 16.11 -21.89
C ALA A 3 27.02 14.70 -22.32
N ILE A 4 27.52 13.69 -21.60
CA ILE A 4 27.07 12.31 -21.77
C ILE A 4 25.79 12.15 -20.95
N ALA A 5 24.64 12.26 -21.62
CA ALA A 5 23.36 11.88 -21.06
C ALA A 5 23.33 10.37 -20.90
N ILE A 6 23.52 9.88 -19.67
CA ILE A 6 23.41 8.46 -19.34
C ILE A 6 21.91 8.15 -19.22
N SER A 7 21.30 7.71 -20.32
CA SER A 7 19.96 7.11 -20.29
C SER A 7 20.05 5.72 -19.66
N VAL A 8 19.48 5.56 -18.46
CA VAL A 8 19.34 4.26 -17.80
C VAL A 8 18.33 3.42 -18.58
N PRO A 9 18.70 2.24 -19.12
CA PRO A 9 17.73 1.36 -19.75
C PRO A 9 16.84 0.76 -18.66
N THR A 10 15.56 1.12 -18.67
CA THR A 10 14.53 0.38 -17.94
C THR A 10 14.34 -0.96 -18.67
N LEU A 11 14.90 -2.03 -18.12
CA LEU A 11 14.75 -3.41 -18.64
C LEU A 11 13.29 -3.86 -18.50
N THR A 12 12.43 -3.49 -19.44
CA THR A 12 11.15 -4.18 -19.66
C THR A 12 11.47 -5.50 -20.37
N SER A 13 11.56 -6.60 -19.63
CA SER A 13 11.87 -7.91 -20.20
C SER A 13 10.68 -8.46 -20.98
N CYS A 14 10.59 -8.14 -22.27
CA CYS A 14 9.68 -8.80 -23.20
C CYS A 14 10.27 -10.17 -23.56
N ALA A 15 10.21 -11.13 -22.64
CA ALA A 15 10.48 -12.52 -22.97
C ALA A 15 9.20 -13.15 -23.51
N SER A 16 9.29 -13.81 -24.66
CA SER A 16 8.15 -14.47 -25.27
C SER A 16 7.87 -15.83 -24.59
N PRO A 17 6.62 -16.35 -24.67
CA PRO A 17 6.27 -17.62 -24.05
C PRO A 17 7.15 -18.80 -24.54
N GLU A 18 7.53 -18.79 -25.81
CA GLU A 18 8.41 -19.81 -26.39
C GLU A 18 9.85 -19.71 -25.88
N GLU A 19 10.36 -18.50 -25.65
CA GLU A 19 11.70 -18.29 -25.12
C GLU A 19 11.78 -18.76 -23.66
N ILE A 20 10.77 -18.42 -22.85
CA ILE A 20 10.66 -18.91 -21.48
C ILE A 20 10.59 -20.44 -21.45
N ARG A 21 9.80 -21.04 -22.37
CA ARG A 21 9.71 -22.49 -22.47
C ARG A 21 11.06 -23.09 -22.84
N ALA A 22 11.81 -22.50 -23.78
CA ALA A 22 13.14 -22.97 -24.15
C ALA A 22 14.13 -22.87 -22.98
N MET A 23 14.05 -21.81 -22.17
CA MET A 23 14.84 -21.67 -20.93
C MET A 23 14.53 -22.77 -19.93
N ASP A 24 13.25 -23.10 -19.72
CA ASP A 24 12.85 -24.20 -18.83
C ASP A 24 13.34 -25.55 -19.31
N GLN A 25 13.21 -25.79 -20.62
CA GLN A 25 13.70 -27.01 -21.25
C GLN A 25 15.22 -27.13 -21.04
N GLY A 26 15.97 -26.03 -21.22
CA GLY A 26 17.39 -25.96 -20.93
C GLY A 26 17.72 -26.24 -19.46
N ALA A 27 16.96 -25.67 -18.53
CA ALA A 27 17.16 -25.94 -17.10
C ALA A 27 16.88 -27.42 -16.75
N CYS A 28 15.77 -27.97 -17.21
CA CYS A 28 15.38 -29.35 -16.92
C CYS A 28 16.32 -30.37 -17.55
N THR A 29 16.77 -30.15 -18.79
CA THR A 29 17.81 -30.98 -19.42
C THR A 29 19.17 -30.82 -18.73
N GLY A 30 19.51 -29.62 -18.25
CA GLY A 30 20.72 -29.37 -17.47
C GLY A 30 20.75 -30.11 -16.12
N TYR A 31 19.59 -30.35 -15.50
CA TYR A 31 19.46 -31.23 -14.34
C TYR A 31 19.56 -32.73 -14.69
N GLY A 32 19.64 -33.07 -15.98
CA GLY A 32 19.72 -34.45 -16.46
C GLY A 32 18.37 -35.12 -16.70
N PHE A 33 17.26 -34.38 -16.63
CA PHE A 33 15.95 -34.95 -16.95
C PHE A 33 15.78 -35.08 -18.46
N GLN A 34 15.43 -36.29 -18.91
CA GLN A 34 15.25 -36.58 -20.33
C GLN A 34 13.84 -36.19 -20.81
N PRO A 35 13.70 -35.47 -21.94
CA PRO A 35 12.41 -35.15 -22.52
C PRO A 35 11.54 -36.40 -22.73
N GLY A 36 10.25 -36.28 -22.46
CA GLY A 36 9.30 -37.40 -22.57
C GLY A 36 9.24 -38.33 -21.36
N THR A 37 9.98 -38.03 -20.30
CA THR A 37 9.88 -38.74 -19.01
C THR A 37 9.00 -37.99 -18.01
N ASP A 38 8.44 -38.70 -17.04
CA ASP A 38 7.65 -38.10 -15.96
C ASP A 38 8.48 -37.12 -15.13
N ASN A 39 9.76 -37.42 -14.90
CA ASN A 39 10.66 -36.52 -14.18
C ASN A 39 10.86 -35.19 -14.91
N TYR A 40 10.95 -35.23 -16.24
CA TYR A 40 11.03 -34.03 -17.06
C TYR A 40 9.71 -33.24 -17.04
N ALA A 41 8.58 -33.92 -17.15
CA ALA A 41 7.26 -33.26 -17.05
C ALA A 41 7.08 -32.57 -15.69
N ASN A 42 7.48 -33.23 -14.60
CA ASN A 42 7.45 -32.68 -13.25
C ASN A 42 8.41 -31.47 -13.11
N CYS A 43 9.62 -31.55 -13.68
CA CYS A 43 10.52 -30.41 -13.70
C CYS A 43 9.91 -29.19 -14.42
N MET A 44 9.35 -29.40 -15.62
CA MET A 44 8.69 -28.33 -16.38
C MET A 44 7.52 -27.71 -15.62
N MET A 45 6.71 -28.54 -14.94
CA MET A 45 5.60 -28.09 -14.10
C MET A 45 6.12 -27.21 -12.95
N LYS A 46 7.16 -27.66 -12.23
CA LYS A 46 7.77 -26.87 -11.14
C LYS A 46 8.34 -25.53 -11.61
N GLN A 47 8.94 -25.48 -12.80
CA GLN A 47 9.42 -24.21 -13.36
C GLN A 47 8.27 -23.24 -13.65
N ALA A 48 7.16 -23.74 -14.19
CA ALA A 48 5.97 -22.94 -14.42
C ALA A 48 5.37 -22.41 -13.10
N ASP A 49 5.24 -23.27 -12.10
CA ASP A 49 4.73 -22.90 -10.77
C ASP A 49 5.62 -21.85 -10.11
N LYS A 50 6.94 -22.06 -10.14
CA LYS A 50 7.91 -21.10 -9.60
C LYS A 50 7.74 -19.72 -10.23
N ARG A 51 7.60 -19.63 -11.55
CA ARG A 51 7.35 -18.34 -12.20
C ARG A 51 6.05 -17.70 -11.77
N GLN A 52 4.98 -18.48 -11.62
CA GLN A 52 3.70 -17.94 -11.16
C GLN A 52 3.82 -17.40 -9.73
N GLN A 53 4.58 -18.08 -8.86
CA GLN A 53 4.89 -17.61 -7.52
C GLN A 53 5.70 -16.31 -7.57
N ASP A 54 6.79 -16.26 -8.34
CA ASP A 54 7.61 -15.05 -8.50
C ASP A 54 6.77 -13.85 -9.00
N MET A 55 5.80 -14.09 -9.90
CA MET A 55 4.88 -13.03 -10.33
C MET A 55 3.94 -12.56 -9.22
N ARG A 56 3.39 -13.49 -8.43
CA ARG A 56 2.54 -13.16 -7.27
C ARG A 56 3.31 -12.36 -6.23
N ASP A 57 4.51 -12.80 -5.88
CA ASP A 57 5.37 -12.13 -4.91
C ASP A 57 5.73 -10.71 -5.37
N ARG A 58 6.05 -10.53 -6.67
CA ARG A 58 6.28 -9.20 -7.24
C ARG A 58 5.05 -8.31 -7.21
N MET A 59 3.86 -8.86 -7.43
CA MET A 59 2.61 -8.12 -7.33
C MET A 59 2.33 -7.71 -5.90
N GLU A 60 2.54 -8.60 -4.93
CA GLU A 60 2.40 -8.32 -3.50
C GLU A 60 3.40 -7.24 -3.05
N GLU A 61 4.66 -7.33 -3.46
CA GLU A 61 5.66 -6.31 -3.18
C GLU A 61 5.30 -4.95 -3.80
N ALA A 62 4.78 -4.95 -5.03
CA ALA A 62 4.31 -3.74 -5.69
C ALA A 62 3.10 -3.14 -4.96
N GLU A 63 2.15 -3.96 -4.52
CA GLU A 63 1.00 -3.54 -3.72
C GLU A 63 1.45 -2.93 -2.40
N LYS A 64 2.38 -3.58 -1.68
CA LYS A 64 2.96 -3.08 -0.43
C LYS A 64 3.73 -1.78 -0.60
N ARG A 65 4.36 -1.56 -1.75
CA ARG A 65 5.03 -0.28 -2.08
C ARG A 65 4.00 0.81 -2.39
N MET A 66 2.88 0.47 -3.02
CA MET A 66 1.83 1.42 -3.37
C MET A 66 0.95 1.78 -2.16
N HIS A 67 0.68 0.80 -1.30
CA HIS A 67 0.03 0.96 -0.01
C HIS A 67 1.08 0.71 1.07
N PRO A 68 1.98 1.68 1.32
CA PRO A 68 2.89 1.54 2.45
C PRO A 68 2.01 1.28 3.68
N PRO A 69 2.38 0.29 4.52
CA PRO A 69 1.66 0.13 5.78
C PRO A 69 1.62 1.50 6.44
N VAL A 70 0.43 1.93 6.87
CA VAL A 70 0.34 3.04 7.82
C VAL A 70 1.17 2.56 8.99
N GLN A 71 2.43 2.98 9.03
CA GLN A 71 3.25 2.79 10.20
C GLN A 71 2.40 3.46 11.28
N PRO A 72 1.85 2.72 12.26
CA PRO A 72 1.26 3.40 13.40
C PRO A 72 2.38 4.30 13.86
N ALA A 73 2.18 5.62 13.71
CA ALA A 73 3.19 6.61 14.03
C ALA A 73 3.80 6.13 15.33
N ALA A 74 5.13 5.89 15.32
CA ALA A 74 5.87 5.36 16.45
C ALA A 74 5.16 5.84 17.70
N GLN A 75 4.58 4.91 18.49
CA GLN A 75 3.74 5.26 19.63
C GLN A 75 4.40 6.48 20.27
N PRO A 76 3.75 7.67 20.28
CA PRO A 76 4.40 8.87 20.75
C PRO A 76 5.06 8.50 22.07
N PRO A 77 6.36 8.81 22.27
CA PRO A 77 7.15 8.28 23.38
C PRO A 77 6.28 8.37 24.61
N ALA A 78 6.00 7.22 25.24
CA ALA A 78 4.94 7.08 26.25
C ALA A 78 4.94 8.34 27.11
N VAL A 79 4.00 9.25 26.82
CA VAL A 79 3.95 10.53 27.52
C VAL A 79 3.70 10.12 28.96
N PRO A 80 4.61 10.45 29.91
CA PRO A 80 4.33 10.17 31.31
C PRO A 80 2.99 10.82 31.58
N ALA A 81 2.02 10.02 32.05
CA ALA A 81 0.61 10.39 32.15
C ALA A 81 0.50 11.83 32.64
N ALA A 82 0.37 12.76 31.70
CA ALA A 82 0.19 14.15 32.04
C ALA A 82 -1.23 14.15 32.57
N THR A 83 -1.39 14.43 33.86
CA THR A 83 -2.69 14.64 34.47
C THR A 83 -3.42 15.65 33.61
N ILE A 84 -4.36 15.17 32.79
CA ILE A 84 -5.29 16.01 32.08
C ILE A 84 -6.08 16.69 33.18
N ILE A 85 -5.84 17.98 33.39
CA ILE A 85 -6.67 18.79 34.26
C ILE A 85 -8.02 18.89 33.56
N VAL A 86 -8.98 18.11 34.02
CA VAL A 86 -10.37 18.21 33.59
C VAL A 86 -10.90 19.54 34.12
N ILE A 87 -11.05 20.52 33.23
CA ILE A 87 -11.65 21.82 33.58
C ILE A 87 -13.16 21.58 33.82
N PRO A 88 -13.71 21.90 35.01
CA PRO A 88 -15.12 21.70 35.32
C PRO A 88 -16.04 22.53 34.40
N THR A 89 -17.15 21.92 34.01
CA THR A 89 -18.13 22.36 33.00
C THR A 89 -19.02 23.54 33.42
N ASP A 90 -18.75 24.23 34.53
CA ASP A 90 -19.66 25.25 35.07
C ASP A 90 -19.38 26.68 34.60
N SER A 91 -18.63 26.85 33.51
CA SER A 91 -18.59 28.11 32.78
C SER A 91 -18.43 27.86 31.28
N LYS A 92 -19.59 27.61 30.61
CA LYS A 92 -19.81 27.53 29.15
C LYS A 92 -18.53 27.70 28.30
N PRO A 93 -17.80 26.63 27.97
CA PRO A 93 -16.79 26.68 26.94
C PRO A 93 -17.50 26.76 25.57
N LYS A 94 -17.54 27.96 25.01
CA LYS A 94 -17.95 28.24 23.64
C LYS A 94 -16.92 27.58 22.72
N LEU A 95 -17.19 26.37 22.22
CA LEU A 95 -16.27 25.71 21.28
C LEU A 95 -16.27 26.50 19.96
N PRO A 96 -15.13 26.99 19.42
CA PRO A 96 -15.13 28.04 18.40
C PRO A 96 -15.57 27.62 17.00
N ASP A 97 -15.77 26.34 16.70
CA ASP A 97 -16.11 25.90 15.36
C ASP A 97 -17.02 24.67 15.43
N CYS A 98 -18.29 24.83 15.05
CA CYS A 98 -19.15 23.67 14.80
C CYS A 98 -18.63 22.93 13.57
N ARG A 99 -18.48 21.60 13.68
CA ARG A 99 -18.06 20.73 12.57
C ARG A 99 -19.23 19.89 12.09
N MET A 100 -19.14 19.39 10.85
CA MET A 100 -20.17 18.51 10.27
C MET A 100 -20.28 17.19 11.05
N GLU A 101 -19.18 16.75 11.65
CA GLU A 101 -19.10 15.52 12.45
C GLU A 101 -19.90 15.59 13.76
N ASP A 102 -20.34 16.77 14.19
CA ASP A 102 -21.06 16.94 15.44
C ASP A 102 -22.53 16.48 15.33
N PRO A 103 -23.03 15.66 16.28
CA PRO A 103 -24.37 15.11 16.20
C PRO A 103 -25.44 16.20 16.32
N GLY A 104 -26.32 16.26 15.33
CA GLY A 104 -27.42 17.23 15.27
C GLY A 104 -27.02 18.62 14.76
N VAL A 105 -25.85 18.75 14.13
CA VAL A 105 -25.42 19.97 13.44
C VAL A 105 -25.82 19.94 11.96
N THR A 106 -26.39 21.03 11.47
CA THR A 106 -26.77 21.24 10.06
C THR A 106 -26.31 22.61 9.56
N MET A 107 -26.07 22.73 8.25
CA MET A 107 -25.72 24.00 7.60
C MET A 107 -26.98 24.58 6.94
N ASN A 108 -27.30 25.83 7.26
CA ASN A 108 -28.41 26.53 6.62
C ASN A 108 -28.01 27.09 5.26
N MET A 109 -29.00 27.51 4.47
CA MET A 109 -28.76 28.08 3.13
C MET A 109 -27.98 29.40 3.15
N ASP A 110 -27.99 30.11 4.27
CA ASP A 110 -27.15 31.31 4.53
C ASP A 110 -25.69 30.98 4.90
N GLY A 111 -25.32 29.69 4.89
CA GLY A 111 -23.96 29.23 5.18
C GLY A 111 -23.61 29.19 6.67
N LYS A 112 -24.56 29.49 7.56
CA LYS A 112 -24.35 29.41 9.02
C LYS A 112 -24.69 28.02 9.57
N TRP A 113 -23.83 27.53 10.44
CA TRP A 113 -24.01 26.28 11.18
C TRP A 113 -25.05 26.45 12.31
N GLN A 114 -26.00 25.52 12.40
CA GLN A 114 -26.97 25.43 13.50
C GLN A 114 -26.88 24.05 14.17
N GLY A 115 -27.02 24.02 15.50
CA GLY A 115 -27.03 22.80 16.29
C GLY A 115 -27.08 23.08 17.79
N PRO A 116 -27.36 22.06 18.63
CA PRO A 116 -27.66 22.22 20.05
C PRO A 116 -26.53 22.88 20.88
N ASN A 117 -25.29 22.84 20.39
CA ASN A 117 -24.13 23.46 21.04
C ASN A 117 -23.40 24.47 20.14
N CYS A 118 -24.03 24.91 19.05
CA CYS A 118 -23.45 25.90 18.16
C CYS A 118 -23.66 27.30 18.70
N THR A 119 -22.58 28.08 18.72
CA THR A 119 -22.71 29.49 19.04
C THR A 119 -22.79 30.26 17.74
N THR A 120 -23.91 30.95 17.55
CA THR A 120 -24.11 31.82 16.40
C THR A 120 -22.96 32.82 16.33
N ALA A 121 -22.23 32.81 15.21
CA ALA A 121 -21.37 33.93 14.83
C ALA A 121 -22.32 35.10 14.53
N ASN A 122 -22.21 36.14 15.37
CA ASN A 122 -22.92 37.40 15.18
C ASN A 122 -22.40 38.07 13.92
#